data_AF-A0A1Q6EXV1-F1
#
_entry.id   AF-A0A1Q6EXV1-F1
#
_cell.length_a   1.000
_cell.length_b   1.000
_cell.length_c   1.000
_cell.angle_alpha   90.00
_cell.angle_beta   90.00
_cell.angle_gamma   90.00
#
_symmetry.space_group_name_H-M   'P 1'
#
loop_
_entity.id
_entity.type
_entity.pdbx_description
1 polymer ?
#
loop_
_entity_poly.entity_id
_entity_poly.type
_entity_poly.pdbx_seq_one_letter_code
_entity_poly.pdbx_strand_id
1 'polypeptide(L)'
;MGYRRKLRHRDAQLSEYLTLLESYRESHDSLTSRLDASNEREAAVKASLEGRFALLRDIAATYYTYGEGERLARKVKELALSPAMLADIVRMADLYNDRAVTRLRRQLPGWTPRNYDFAALVVAGFSAQEISVMLDMTLNGVYTLKSKLKRRIAESGAPDREFFTRFFA
;
A
#
# COMPACT_ATOMS: atom_id res chain seq x y z
N MET A 1 36.72 58.53 10.56
CA MET A 1 35.53 58.37 9.68
C MET A 1 35.27 56.94 9.19
N GLY A 2 36.26 56.04 9.04
CA GLY A 2 36.05 54.69 8.45
C GLY A 2 35.36 53.63 9.34
N TYR A 3 35.48 53.73 10.67
CA TYR A 3 34.97 52.70 11.59
C TYR A 3 33.43 52.63 11.63
N ARG A 4 32.75 53.78 11.62
CA ARG A 4 31.27 53.88 11.57
C ARG A 4 30.67 53.40 10.24
N ARG A 5 31.43 53.43 9.13
CA ARG A 5 30.97 52.86 7.85
C ARG A 5 31.07 51.33 7.85
N LYS A 6 32.17 50.77 8.38
CA LYS A 6 32.34 49.32 8.52
C LYS A 6 31.31 48.70 9.47
N LEU A 7 31.00 49.37 10.59
CA LEU A 7 29.98 48.91 11.54
C LEU A 7 28.59 48.83 10.87
N ARG A 8 28.16 49.92 10.21
CA ARG A 8 26.88 49.96 9.49
C ARG A 8 26.76 48.93 8.38
N HIS A 9 27.86 48.62 7.69
CA HIS A 9 27.84 47.59 6.65
C HIS A 9 27.69 46.18 7.25
N ARG A 10 28.37 45.91 8.38
CA ARG A 10 28.18 44.66 9.13
C ARG A 10 26.78 44.53 9.71
N ASP A 11 26.21 45.60 10.26
CA ASP A 11 24.85 45.59 10.80
C ASP A 11 23.82 45.35 9.69
N ALA A 12 24.01 45.94 8.51
CA ALA A 12 23.16 45.68 7.35
C ALA A 12 23.28 44.22 6.87
N GLN A 13 24.49 43.67 6.80
CA GLN A 13 24.71 42.27 6.44
C GLN A 13 24.11 41.30 7.47
N LEU A 14 24.26 41.60 8.77
CA LEU A 14 23.65 40.80 9.84
C LEU A 14 22.13 40.85 9.76
N SER A 15 21.55 42.02 9.49
CA SER A 15 20.10 42.16 9.28
C SER A 15 19.63 41.32 8.09
N GLU A 16 20.37 41.32 6.98
CA GLU A 16 20.04 40.54 5.79
C GLU A 16 20.11 39.02 6.05
N TYR A 17 21.12 38.56 6.79
CA TYR A 17 21.21 37.18 7.25
C TYR A 17 20.07 36.77 8.18
N LEU A 18 19.65 37.66 9.08
CA LEU A 18 18.53 37.40 9.99
C LEU A 18 17.21 37.28 9.21
N THR A 19 16.94 38.18 8.27
CA THR A 19 15.76 38.11 7.39
C THR A 19 15.75 36.81 6.58
N LEU A 20 16.91 36.38 6.07
CA LEU A 20 17.02 35.12 5.33
C LEU A 20 16.70 33.91 6.22
N LEU A 21 17.22 33.88 7.45
CA LEU A 21 16.95 32.80 8.41
C LEU A 21 15.47 32.73 8.79
N GLU A 22 14.80 33.88 8.98
CA GLU A 22 13.36 33.93 9.22
C GLU A 22 12.58 33.33 8.04
N SER A 23 12.91 33.71 6.81
CA SER A 23 12.26 33.16 5.61
C SER A 23 12.46 31.64 5.45
N TYR A 24 13.64 31.13 5.84
CA TYR A 24 13.91 29.69 5.82
C TYR A 24 13.07 28.95 6.87
N ARG A 25 12.93 29.53 8.07
CA ARG A 25 12.12 28.96 9.14
C ARG A 25 10.65 28.89 8.74
N GLU A 26 10.10 29.97 8.18
CA GLU A 26 8.72 30.01 7.69
C GLU A 26 8.47 28.96 6.60
N SER A 27 9.41 28.80 5.67
CA SER A 27 9.34 27.78 4.63
C SER A 27 9.38 26.36 5.21
N HIS A 28 10.27 26.12 6.18
CA HIS A 28 10.36 24.85 6.89
C HIS A 28 9.04 24.52 7.61
N ASP A 29 8.51 25.46 8.40
CA ASP A 29 7.25 25.27 9.15
C ASP A 29 6.07 24.98 8.22
N SER A 30 6.03 25.64 7.05
CA SER A 30 5.04 25.38 6.00
C SER A 30 5.18 23.97 5.40
N LEU A 31 6.40 23.52 5.12
CA LEU A 31 6.68 22.17 4.63
C LEU A 31 6.31 21.10 5.66
N THR A 32 6.67 21.30 6.93
CA THR A 32 6.31 20.41 8.04
C THR A 32 4.80 20.30 8.18
N SER A 33 4.08 21.42 8.19
CA SER A 33 2.61 21.44 8.28
C SER A 33 1.94 20.70 7.13
N ARG A 34 2.47 20.85 5.90
CA ARG A 34 1.96 20.13 4.73
C ARG A 34 2.23 18.62 4.80
N LEU A 35 3.39 18.24 5.34
CA LEU A 35 3.74 16.84 5.55
C LEU A 35 2.83 16.19 6.60
N ASP A 36 2.59 16.88 7.71
CA ASP A 36 1.70 16.41 8.78
C ASP A 36 0.27 16.23 8.27
N ALA A 37 -0.27 17.22 7.55
CA ALA A 37 -1.59 17.11 6.92
C ALA A 37 -1.67 15.96 5.89
N SER A 38 -0.56 15.66 5.20
CA SER A 38 -0.48 14.52 4.29
C SER A 38 -0.50 13.19 5.06
N ASN A 39 0.24 13.10 6.17
CA ASN A 39 0.31 11.92 7.02
C ASN A 39 -1.05 11.62 7.67
N GLU A 40 -1.76 12.64 8.15
CA GLU A 40 -3.11 12.50 8.71
C GLU A 40 -4.11 11.98 7.67
N ARG A 41 -4.06 12.52 6.44
CA ARG A 41 -4.89 12.02 5.34
C ARG A 41 -4.58 10.57 5.01
N GLU A 42 -3.30 10.20 4.97
CA GLU A 42 -2.90 8.81 4.74
C GLU A 42 -3.41 7.89 5.86
N ALA A 43 -3.31 8.32 7.12
CA ALA A 43 -3.83 7.59 8.28
C ALA A 43 -5.36 7.41 8.20
N ALA A 44 -6.10 8.45 7.82
CA ALA A 44 -7.55 8.37 7.64
C ALA A 44 -7.95 7.40 6.51
N VAL A 45 -7.24 7.41 5.38
CA VAL A 45 -7.44 6.45 4.28
C VAL A 45 -7.13 5.03 4.74
N LYS A 46 -6.03 4.83 5.46
CA LYS A 46 -5.64 3.55 6.04
C LYS A 46 -6.72 2.99 6.97
N ALA A 47 -7.24 3.81 7.88
CA ALA A 47 -8.31 3.41 8.81
C ALA A 47 -9.62 3.07 8.07
N SER A 48 -10.01 3.89 7.08
CA SER A 48 -11.22 3.62 6.30
C SER A 48 -11.13 2.36 5.46
N LEU A 49 -9.96 2.03 4.92
CA LEU A 49 -9.74 0.82 4.14
C LEU A 49 -9.71 -0.42 5.05
N GLU A 50 -9.01 -0.36 6.18
CA GLU A 50 -8.91 -1.50 7.10
C GLU A 50 -10.29 -1.96 7.61
N GLY A 51 -11.16 -1.02 8.00
CA GLY A 51 -12.52 -1.35 8.44
C GLY A 51 -13.35 -2.04 7.34
N ARG A 52 -13.22 -1.60 6.09
CA ARG A 52 -13.90 -2.23 4.95
C ARG A 52 -13.37 -3.63 4.65
N PHE A 53 -12.06 -3.84 4.75
CA PHE A 53 -11.44 -5.15 4.51
C PHE A 53 -11.67 -6.13 5.64
N ALA A 54 -11.72 -5.69 6.89
CA ALA A 54 -12.11 -6.53 8.02
C ALA A 54 -13.51 -7.12 7.79
N LEU A 55 -14.47 -6.30 7.36
CA LEU A 55 -15.81 -6.76 7.01
C LEU A 55 -15.81 -7.78 5.86
N LEU A 56 -14.99 -7.55 4.82
CA LEU A 56 -14.89 -8.49 3.69
C LEU A 56 -14.27 -9.83 4.07
N ARG A 57 -13.23 -9.81 4.90
CA ARG A 57 -12.62 -11.03 5.46
C ARG A 57 -13.64 -11.81 6.28
N ASP A 58 -14.39 -11.12 7.14
CA ASP A 58 -15.45 -11.72 7.95
C ASP A 58 -16.55 -12.35 7.08
N ILE A 59 -17.01 -11.65 6.05
CA ILE A 59 -17.97 -12.17 5.08
C ILE A 59 -17.41 -13.39 4.34
N ALA A 60 -16.15 -13.35 3.88
CA ALA A 60 -15.52 -14.45 3.15
C ALA A 60 -15.33 -15.68 4.05
N ALA A 61 -14.91 -15.49 5.30
CA ALA A 61 -14.75 -16.57 6.29
C ALA A 61 -16.09 -17.19 6.68
N THR A 62 -17.10 -16.35 6.92
CA THR A 62 -18.49 -16.79 7.20
C THR A 62 -19.05 -17.57 6.02
N TYR A 63 -18.85 -17.08 4.80
CA TYR A 63 -19.30 -17.77 3.59
C TYR A 63 -18.62 -19.13 3.41
N TYR A 64 -17.31 -19.21 3.63
CA TYR A 64 -16.57 -20.47 3.58
C TYR A 64 -17.10 -21.49 4.60
N THR A 65 -17.48 -21.03 5.79
CA THR A 65 -17.88 -21.88 6.92
C THR A 65 -19.34 -22.34 6.82
N TYR A 66 -20.25 -21.43 6.49
CA TYR A 66 -21.70 -21.67 6.62
C TYR A 66 -22.42 -21.85 5.29
N GLY A 67 -21.79 -21.54 4.15
CA GLY A 67 -22.34 -21.82 2.82
C GLY A 67 -23.75 -21.26 2.63
N GLU A 68 -23.98 -20.00 2.98
CA GLU A 68 -25.30 -19.38 2.90
C GLU A 68 -25.71 -19.17 1.43
N GLY A 69 -26.78 -19.86 1.01
CA GLY A 69 -27.65 -19.64 -0.15
C GLY A 69 -27.03 -19.06 -1.43
N GLU A 70 -27.18 -19.76 -2.55
CA GLU A 70 -26.65 -19.42 -3.89
C GLU A 70 -26.83 -17.94 -4.33
N ARG A 71 -27.84 -17.24 -3.79
CA ARG A 71 -28.11 -15.83 -4.05
C ARG A 71 -27.26 -14.86 -3.20
N LEU A 72 -27.02 -15.19 -1.92
CA LEU A 72 -26.12 -14.43 -1.05
C LEU A 72 -24.67 -14.69 -1.46
N ALA A 73 -24.32 -15.95 -1.74
CA ALA A 73 -23.08 -16.37 -2.38
C ALA A 73 -22.73 -15.51 -3.61
N ARG A 74 -23.69 -15.38 -4.53
CA ARG A 74 -23.52 -14.65 -5.79
C ARG A 74 -23.33 -13.15 -5.56
N LYS A 75 -24.08 -12.56 -4.63
CA LYS A 75 -23.97 -11.13 -4.32
C LYS A 75 -22.70 -10.78 -3.55
N VAL A 76 -22.27 -11.67 -2.65
CA VAL A 76 -20.96 -11.58 -1.98
C VAL A 76 -19.85 -11.70 -3.01
N LYS A 77 -19.91 -12.69 -3.91
CA LYS A 77 -18.95 -12.83 -5.03
C LYS A 77 -18.92 -11.58 -5.91
N GLU A 78 -20.08 -11.06 -6.32
CA GLU A 78 -20.18 -9.90 -7.21
C GLU A 78 -19.58 -8.61 -6.59
N LEU A 79 -19.79 -8.40 -5.29
CA LEU A 79 -19.24 -7.24 -4.57
C LEU A 79 -17.76 -7.43 -4.23
N ALA A 80 -17.36 -8.63 -3.80
CA ALA A 80 -16.00 -8.94 -3.37
C ALA A 80 -15.01 -9.10 -4.55
N LEU A 81 -15.50 -9.38 -5.75
CA LEU A 81 -14.71 -9.50 -6.99
C LEU A 81 -14.87 -8.34 -7.97
N SER A 82 -15.57 -7.26 -7.58
CA SER A 82 -15.68 -6.12 -8.46
C SER A 82 -14.28 -5.55 -8.79
N PRO A 83 -14.05 -5.06 -10.02
CA PRO A 83 -12.78 -4.41 -10.37
C PRO A 83 -12.40 -3.25 -9.43
N ALA A 84 -13.40 -2.54 -8.91
CA ALA A 84 -13.22 -1.51 -7.89
C ALA A 84 -12.67 -2.11 -6.59
N MET A 85 -13.23 -3.22 -6.11
CA MET A 85 -12.75 -3.88 -4.91
C MET A 85 -11.31 -4.39 -5.05
N LEU A 86 -10.98 -5.00 -6.19
CA LEU A 86 -9.61 -5.43 -6.47
C LEU A 86 -8.63 -4.24 -6.52
N ALA A 87 -9.04 -3.11 -7.08
CA ALA A 87 -8.24 -1.90 -7.06
C ALA A 87 -8.04 -1.39 -5.62
N ASP A 88 -9.05 -1.48 -4.76
CA ASP A 88 -8.95 -1.09 -3.35
C ASP A 88 -7.99 -2.02 -2.59
N ILE A 89 -8.04 -3.33 -2.84
CA ILE A 89 -7.12 -4.32 -2.27
C ILE A 89 -5.68 -4.00 -2.66
N VAL A 90 -5.43 -3.71 -3.95
CA VAL A 90 -4.10 -3.30 -4.43
C VAL A 90 -3.63 -2.04 -3.72
N ARG A 91 -4.49 -1.03 -3.57
CA ARG A 91 -4.12 0.22 -2.89
C ARG A 91 -3.76 -0.02 -1.42
N MET A 92 -4.53 -0.85 -0.71
CA MET A 92 -4.24 -1.20 0.67
C MET A 92 -2.94 -1.98 0.79
N ALA A 93 -2.77 -3.03 -0.02
CA ALA A 93 -1.55 -3.81 -0.07
C ALA A 93 -0.32 -2.91 -0.27
N ASP A 94 -0.40 -1.95 -1.19
CA ASP A 94 0.68 -1.01 -1.48
C ASP A 94 0.89 0.04 -0.37
N LEU A 95 -0.17 0.51 0.30
CA LEU A 95 -0.10 1.47 1.40
C LEU A 95 0.57 0.88 2.65
N TYR A 96 0.37 -0.40 2.92
CA TYR A 96 0.91 -1.07 4.11
C TYR A 96 2.23 -1.80 3.85
N ASN A 97 2.54 -2.14 2.60
CA ASN A 97 3.67 -3.00 2.27
C ASN A 97 4.62 -2.35 1.27
N ASP A 98 4.99 -1.09 1.46
CA ASP A 98 6.04 -0.40 0.68
C ASP A 98 5.87 -0.58 -0.85
N ARG A 99 4.65 -0.32 -1.32
CA ARG A 99 4.26 -0.46 -2.74
C ARG A 99 4.55 -1.86 -3.31
N ALA A 100 4.42 -2.92 -2.50
CA ALA A 100 4.77 -4.29 -2.87
C ALA A 100 4.11 -4.78 -4.17
N VAL A 101 2.82 -4.53 -4.39
CA VAL A 101 2.11 -4.99 -5.58
C VAL A 101 2.55 -4.19 -6.81
N THR A 102 2.70 -2.87 -6.66
CA THR A 102 3.23 -2.00 -7.73
C THR A 102 4.66 -2.42 -8.13
N ARG A 103 5.55 -2.65 -7.15
CA ARG A 103 6.92 -3.10 -7.40
C ARG A 103 6.98 -4.49 -8.01
N LEU A 104 6.10 -5.40 -7.58
CA LEU A 104 6.00 -6.75 -8.12
C LEU A 104 5.59 -6.72 -9.59
N ARG A 105 4.58 -5.93 -9.97
CA ARG A 105 4.17 -5.73 -11.37
C ARG A 105 5.30 -5.19 -12.24
N ARG A 106 6.10 -4.26 -11.70
CA ARG A 106 7.24 -3.65 -12.41
C ARG A 106 8.38 -4.64 -12.62
N GLN A 107 8.71 -5.45 -11.61
CA GLN A 107 9.91 -6.31 -11.62
C GLN A 107 9.66 -7.71 -12.16
N LEU A 108 8.40 -8.16 -12.14
CA LEU A 108 7.99 -9.46 -12.64
C LEU A 108 6.90 -9.28 -13.71
N PRO A 109 7.17 -8.53 -14.80
CA PRO A 109 6.22 -8.38 -15.89
C PRO A 109 5.96 -9.75 -16.54
N GLY A 110 4.74 -9.96 -17.05
CA GLY A 110 4.35 -11.22 -17.70
C GLY A 110 3.66 -12.24 -16.77
N TRP A 111 3.15 -11.80 -15.62
CA TRP A 111 2.11 -12.56 -14.91
C TRP A 111 0.74 -12.26 -15.53
N THR A 112 -0.17 -13.23 -15.43
CA THR A 112 -1.57 -13.02 -15.82
C THR A 112 -2.23 -12.04 -14.84
N PRO A 113 -3.29 -11.31 -15.24
CA PRO A 113 -4.05 -10.45 -14.33
C PRO A 113 -4.46 -11.18 -13.04
N ARG A 114 -4.98 -12.40 -13.18
CA ARG A 114 -5.38 -13.26 -12.05
C ARG A 114 -4.24 -13.56 -11.07
N ASN A 115 -3.00 -13.71 -11.54
CA ASN A 115 -1.85 -13.92 -10.66
C ASN A 115 -1.48 -12.65 -9.90
N TYR A 116 -1.67 -11.46 -10.49
CA TYR A 116 -1.48 -10.21 -9.77
C TYR A 116 -2.59 -9.96 -8.75
N ASP A 117 -3.84 -10.32 -9.07
CA ASP A 117 -4.95 -10.22 -8.12
C ASP A 117 -4.74 -11.16 -6.93
N PHE A 118 -4.29 -12.39 -7.21
CA PHE A 118 -3.87 -13.34 -6.17
C PHE A 118 -2.74 -12.76 -5.29
N ALA A 119 -1.69 -12.19 -5.91
CA ALA A 119 -0.59 -11.60 -5.17
C ALA A 119 -1.04 -10.43 -4.30
N ALA A 120 -1.96 -9.59 -4.79
CA ALA A 120 -2.50 -8.48 -4.02
C ALA A 120 -3.25 -8.95 -2.77
N LEU A 121 -4.06 -10.01 -2.89
CA LEU A 121 -4.75 -10.61 -1.74
C LEU A 121 -3.76 -11.20 -0.71
N VAL A 122 -2.71 -11.89 -1.18
CA VAL A 122 -1.66 -12.44 -0.29
C VAL A 122 -0.92 -11.33 0.44
N VAL A 123 -0.52 -10.26 -0.26
CA VAL A 123 0.19 -9.11 0.33
C VAL A 123 -0.72 -8.34 1.29
N ALA A 124 -2.01 -8.25 1.00
CA ALA A 124 -3.01 -7.68 1.90
C ALA A 124 -3.34 -8.57 3.12
N GLY A 125 -2.75 -9.76 3.22
CA GLY A 125 -2.88 -10.64 4.38
C GLY A 125 -4.17 -11.47 4.42
N PHE A 126 -4.83 -11.68 3.28
CA PHE A 126 -5.99 -12.58 3.22
C PHE A 126 -5.57 -14.04 3.45
N SER A 127 -6.39 -14.79 4.17
CA SER A 127 -6.17 -16.20 4.45
C SER A 127 -6.40 -17.07 3.21
N ALA A 128 -5.93 -18.33 3.22
CA ALA A 128 -6.14 -19.24 2.11
C ALA A 128 -7.63 -19.52 1.85
N GLN A 129 -8.45 -19.56 2.90
CA GLN A 129 -9.90 -19.74 2.81
C GLN A 129 -10.57 -18.52 2.20
N GLU A 130 -10.22 -17.32 2.66
CA GLU A 130 -10.74 -16.08 2.10
C GLU A 130 -10.36 -15.96 0.63
N ILE A 131 -9.09 -16.19 0.26
CA ILE A 131 -8.63 -16.18 -1.14
C ILE A 131 -9.39 -17.21 -1.98
N SER A 132 -9.70 -18.38 -1.43
CA SER A 132 -10.46 -19.42 -2.15
C SER A 132 -11.86 -18.94 -2.53
N VAL A 133 -12.53 -18.24 -1.62
CA VAL A 133 -13.85 -17.63 -1.84
C VAL A 133 -13.75 -16.46 -2.81
N MET A 134 -12.77 -15.58 -2.58
CA MET A 134 -12.55 -14.40 -3.39
C MET A 134 -12.28 -14.80 -4.83
N LEU A 135 -11.33 -15.69 -5.12
CA LEU A 135 -10.93 -15.99 -6.51
C LEU A 135 -11.68 -17.16 -7.14
N ASP A 136 -12.75 -17.64 -6.51
CA ASP A 136 -13.53 -18.81 -6.92
C ASP A 136 -12.64 -20.00 -7.33
N MET A 137 -11.80 -20.43 -6.39
CA MET A 137 -10.87 -21.54 -6.60
C MET A 137 -10.87 -22.47 -5.40
N THR A 138 -10.47 -23.71 -5.62
CA THR A 138 -10.35 -24.68 -4.52
C THR A 138 -9.24 -24.26 -3.56
N LEU A 139 -9.38 -24.63 -2.28
CA LEU A 139 -8.35 -24.37 -1.28
C LEU A 139 -6.98 -24.98 -1.69
N ASN A 140 -6.99 -26.17 -2.29
CA ASN A 140 -5.78 -26.77 -2.86
C ASN A 140 -5.20 -25.94 -4.03
N GLY A 141 -6.07 -25.36 -4.86
CA GLY A 141 -5.68 -24.41 -5.91
C GLY A 141 -4.97 -23.18 -5.35
N VAL A 142 -5.42 -22.64 -4.21
CA VAL A 142 -4.77 -21.53 -3.52
C VAL A 142 -3.35 -21.89 -3.11
N TYR A 143 -3.16 -23.01 -2.41
CA TYR A 143 -1.81 -23.44 -1.99
C TYR A 143 -0.89 -23.75 -3.17
N THR A 144 -1.43 -24.39 -4.21
CA THR A 144 -0.69 -24.69 -5.45
C THR A 144 -0.23 -23.42 -6.14
N LEU A 145 -1.11 -22.43 -6.29
CA LEU A 145 -0.77 -21.16 -6.92
C LEU A 145 0.20 -20.34 -6.06
N LYS A 146 0.00 -20.30 -4.73
CA LYS A 146 0.94 -19.65 -3.79
C LYS A 146 2.35 -20.22 -3.95
N SER A 147 2.48 -21.55 -3.93
CA SER A 147 3.75 -22.26 -4.11
C SER A 147 4.39 -21.97 -5.47
N LYS A 148 3.60 -22.03 -6.56
CA LYS A 148 4.08 -21.73 -7.92
C LYS A 148 4.60 -20.29 -8.05
N LEU A 149 3.88 -19.32 -7.50
CA LEU A 149 4.30 -17.91 -7.54
C LEU A 149 5.52 -17.65 -6.66
N LYS A 150 5.59 -18.24 -5.46
CA LYS A 150 6.77 -18.21 -4.58
C LYS A 150 8.02 -18.68 -5.32
N ARG A 151 7.92 -19.85 -5.97
CA ARG A 151 9.01 -20.42 -6.77
C ARG A 151 9.41 -19.49 -7.92
N ARG A 152 8.44 -18.98 -8.68
CA ARG A 152 8.69 -18.05 -9.79
C ARG A 152 9.36 -16.75 -9.33
N ILE A 153 9.02 -16.23 -8.15
CA ILE A 153 9.70 -15.08 -7.54
C ILE A 153 11.14 -15.46 -7.17
N ALA A 154 11.35 -16.59 -6.49
CA ALA A 154 12.67 -17.02 -6.03
C ALA A 154 13.65 -17.28 -7.19
N GLU A 155 13.15 -17.87 -8.27
CA GLU A 155 13.92 -18.17 -9.50
C GLU A 155 14.07 -16.95 -10.42
N SER A 156 13.42 -15.82 -10.11
CA SER A 156 13.54 -14.61 -10.91
C SER A 156 14.84 -13.85 -10.66
N GLY A 157 15.23 -13.02 -11.63
CA GLY A 157 16.28 -12.01 -11.48
C GLY A 157 15.80 -10.69 -10.86
N ALA A 158 14.62 -10.66 -10.21
CA ALA A 158 14.08 -9.43 -9.66
C ALA A 158 14.94 -8.90 -8.50
N PRO A 159 15.30 -7.60 -8.48
CA PRO A 159 16.06 -6.99 -7.38
C PRO A 159 15.43 -7.22 -6.01
N ASP A 160 14.10 -7.14 -5.90
CA ASP A 160 13.35 -7.27 -4.65
C ASP A 160 12.82 -8.69 -4.39
N ARG A 161 13.43 -9.73 -4.97
CA ARG A 161 13.01 -11.14 -4.83
C ARG A 161 12.74 -11.56 -3.39
N GLU A 162 13.67 -11.29 -2.48
CA GLU A 162 13.57 -11.74 -1.07
C GLU A 162 12.42 -11.04 -0.37
N PHE A 163 12.27 -9.74 -0.61
CA PHE A 163 11.16 -8.94 -0.13
C PHE A 163 9.81 -9.50 -0.60
N PHE A 164 9.67 -9.88 -1.87
CA PHE A 164 8.41 -10.48 -2.35
C PHE A 164 8.18 -11.88 -1.77
N THR A 165 9.23 -12.69 -1.65
CA THR A 165 9.12 -14.09 -1.19
C THR A 165 8.55 -14.20 0.22
N ARG A 166 8.79 -13.21 1.09
CA ARG A 166 8.28 -13.20 2.48
C ARG A 166 6.75 -13.24 2.57
N PHE A 167 6.03 -12.66 1.61
CA PHE A 167 4.57 -12.67 1.59
C PHE A 167 4.01 -14.03 1.21
N PHE A 168 4.78 -14.80 0.44
CA PHE A 168 4.42 -16.14 -0.02
C PHE A 168 5.04 -17.23 0.86
N ALA A 169 5.60 -16.86 2.02
CA ALA A 169 6.19 -17.78 2.98
C ALA A 169 5.20 -18.89 3.37
#